data_AF-A0A662Y854-F1
#
_entry.id   AF-A0A662Y854-F1
#
_cell.length_a   1.000
_cell.length_b   1.000
_cell.length_c   1.000
_cell.angle_alpha   90.00
_cell.angle_beta   90.00
_cell.angle_gamma   90.00
#
_symmetry.space_group_name_H-M   'P 1'
#
loop_
_entity.id
_entity.type
_entity.pdbx_description
1 polymer ?
#
loop_
_entity_poly.entity_id
_entity_poly.type
_entity_poly.pdbx_seq_one_letter_code
_entity_poly.pdbx_strand_id
1 'polypeptide(L)'
;MTFAWARACGELRRYDAASVLRTLKTFKVHKSQLVVYSMLVSSPRANRLTPELKLFAREISREGNLPVRIRSRMIDCFQLDESSVPNLSKVQSYVNCFAKTRLKNNGNLDALADMIGSAVFTGKEMEIQAFTFGGNYDAEGRLVIGDGFDGDPFFAGVLTKNLLYRLDRPPATFVFYMDATFKLNQMGYPVFVCSISDKRRLFCLVAIFLISHRTAMQYYDALMSLNTVYERMTKKHLELKFVMGDADDAQCNAFKRVLRETSECVYLM
;
A
#
# COMPACT_ATOMS: atom_id res chain seq x y z
N MET A 1 -8.92 -6.42 17.48
CA MET A 1 -7.82 -7.33 17.93
C MET A 1 -6.59 -7.04 17.09
N THR A 2 -5.49 -6.61 17.70
CA THR A 2 -4.23 -6.32 16.99
C THR A 2 -3.60 -7.63 16.53
N PHE A 3 -3.69 -7.91 15.23
CA PHE A 3 -3.12 -9.12 14.63
C PHE A 3 -1.58 -9.01 14.64
N ALA A 4 -0.92 -9.78 15.49
CA ALA A 4 0.53 -9.79 15.56
C ALA A 4 1.10 -10.53 14.34
N TRP A 5 1.79 -9.80 13.47
CA TRP A 5 2.46 -10.24 12.24
C TRP A 5 3.24 -11.57 12.37
N ALA A 6 3.82 -11.86 13.53
CA ALA A 6 4.52 -13.11 13.79
C ALA A 6 3.65 -14.37 13.56
N ARG A 7 2.32 -14.25 13.70
CA ARG A 7 1.37 -15.36 13.51
C ARG A 7 0.97 -15.57 12.05
N ALA A 8 0.91 -14.50 11.24
CA ALA A 8 0.66 -14.59 9.80
C ALA A 8 1.84 -15.23 9.03
N CYS A 9 3.05 -15.12 9.57
CA CYS A 9 4.26 -15.72 9.00
C CYS A 9 4.53 -17.16 9.44
N GLY A 10 3.74 -17.74 10.36
CA GLY A 10 4.03 -19.03 11.00
C GLY A 10 4.03 -20.24 10.06
N GLU A 11 3.29 -20.20 8.95
CA GLU A 11 3.14 -21.33 8.00
C GLU A 11 3.28 -20.94 6.53
N LEU A 12 4.02 -19.88 6.25
CA LEU A 12 4.64 -19.79 4.94
C LEU A 12 5.70 -20.90 4.86
N ARG A 13 5.76 -21.68 3.76
CA ARG A 13 7.01 -22.40 3.48
C ARG A 13 8.09 -21.33 3.53
N ARG A 14 9.13 -21.50 4.35
CA ARG A 14 10.14 -20.45 4.63
C ARG A 14 10.59 -19.72 3.36
N TYR A 15 10.62 -20.43 2.24
CA TYR A 15 10.98 -19.94 0.92
C TYR A 15 9.97 -18.98 0.26
N ASP A 16 8.65 -19.21 0.30
CA ASP A 16 7.66 -18.32 -0.34
C ASP A 16 7.56 -16.97 0.39
N ALA A 17 7.50 -17.00 1.74
CA ALA A 17 7.57 -15.80 2.56
C ALA A 17 8.84 -15.02 2.28
N ALA A 18 9.98 -15.71 2.35
CA ALA A 18 11.26 -15.08 2.18
C ALA A 18 11.45 -14.58 0.75
N SER A 19 10.83 -15.22 -0.25
CA SER A 19 10.82 -14.73 -1.64
C SER A 19 10.07 -13.41 -1.70
N VAL A 20 8.79 -13.38 -1.31
CA VAL A 20 7.98 -12.16 -1.33
C VAL A 20 8.57 -11.06 -0.44
N LEU A 21 8.99 -11.38 0.79
CA LEU A 21 9.61 -10.41 1.69
C LEU A 21 10.98 -9.94 1.20
N ARG A 22 11.77 -10.77 0.51
CA ARG A 22 13.01 -10.30 -0.14
C ARG A 22 12.68 -9.37 -1.29
N THR A 23 11.71 -9.70 -2.12
CA THR A 23 11.24 -8.83 -3.21
C THR A 23 10.72 -7.50 -2.66
N LEU A 24 9.95 -7.51 -1.58
CA LEU A 24 9.51 -6.29 -0.89
C LEU A 24 10.67 -5.51 -0.25
N LYS A 25 11.71 -6.18 0.24
CA LYS A 25 12.92 -5.52 0.76
C LYS A 25 13.82 -4.96 -0.34
N THR A 26 13.82 -5.57 -1.53
CA THR A 26 14.52 -5.03 -2.71
C THR A 26 13.77 -3.82 -3.27
N PHE A 27 12.43 -3.81 -3.19
CA PHE A 27 11.60 -2.62 -3.40
C PHE A 27 11.79 -1.62 -2.24
N LYS A 28 12.99 -1.05 -2.13
CA LYS A 28 13.22 0.12 -1.27
C LYS A 28 12.53 1.32 -1.90
N VAL A 29 11.26 1.53 -1.54
CA VAL A 29 10.58 2.79 -1.85
C VAL A 29 11.22 3.87 -0.99
N HIS A 30 12.17 4.60 -1.58
CA HIS A 30 12.82 5.71 -0.90
C HIS A 30 11.82 6.84 -0.70
N LYS A 31 11.98 7.53 0.43
CA LYS A 31 10.95 8.43 0.91
C LYS A 31 10.78 9.68 0.04
N SER A 32 9.68 9.79 -0.68
CA SER A 32 9.20 11.04 -1.27
C SER A 32 7.73 11.31 -0.91
N GLN A 33 7.53 11.58 0.39
CA GLN A 33 6.41 12.30 1.01
C GLN A 33 4.95 11.85 0.72
N LEU A 34 4.33 11.28 1.76
CA LEU A 34 2.87 11.19 1.95
C LEU A 34 2.19 12.57 1.85
N VAL A 35 1.16 12.68 1.00
CA VAL A 35 0.18 13.76 1.00
C VAL A 35 -1.05 13.32 1.79
N VAL A 36 -1.53 14.17 2.70
CA VAL A 36 -2.89 14.11 3.24
C VAL A 36 -3.61 15.35 2.73
N TYR A 37 -4.70 15.17 1.99
CA TYR A 37 -5.61 16.25 1.62
C TYR A 37 -6.55 16.59 2.78
N SER A 38 -6.63 17.88 3.11
CA SER A 38 -7.86 18.48 3.66
C SER A 38 -7.89 19.95 3.23
N MET A 39 -8.89 20.32 2.42
CA MET A 39 -9.17 21.71 2.05
C MET A 39 -10.10 22.39 3.08
N LEU A 40 -9.95 23.72 3.15
CA LEU A 40 -10.81 24.75 3.75
C LEU A 40 -10.73 24.95 5.28
N VAL A 41 -10.08 26.06 5.70
CA VAL A 41 -10.71 27.25 6.30
C VAL A 41 -9.68 28.40 6.24
N SER A 42 -10.04 29.51 5.60
CA SER A 42 -9.34 30.79 5.75
C SER A 42 -9.73 31.40 7.09
N SER A 43 -8.75 31.68 7.96
CA SER A 43 -8.94 32.40 9.23
C SER A 43 -7.76 33.36 9.47
N PRO A 44 -7.96 34.50 10.17
CA PRO A 44 -7.12 35.70 10.07
C PRO A 44 -5.72 35.56 10.65
N ARG A 45 -4.89 36.54 10.31
CA ARG A 45 -3.43 36.58 10.44
C ARG A 45 -2.91 36.39 11.88
N ALA A 46 -2.37 35.20 12.18
CA ALA A 46 -1.26 34.95 13.11
C ALA A 46 -0.51 33.65 12.71
N ASN A 47 0.75 33.45 13.13
CA ASN A 47 1.57 32.23 12.96
C ASN A 47 2.19 32.04 11.55
N ARG A 48 3.17 32.87 11.15
CA ARG A 48 3.96 32.68 9.92
C ARG A 48 5.14 31.73 10.19
N LEU A 49 5.44 30.82 9.25
CA LEU A 49 6.70 30.04 9.26
C LEU A 49 7.88 31.00 9.02
N THR A 50 8.74 31.17 10.01
CA THR A 50 9.99 31.96 9.90
C THR A 50 10.99 31.29 8.95
N PRO A 51 11.98 32.03 8.41
CA PRO A 51 13.03 31.45 7.57
C PRO A 51 13.80 30.30 8.25
N GLU A 52 14.07 30.42 9.54
CA GLU A 52 14.74 29.38 10.34
C GLU A 52 13.90 28.12 10.47
N LEU A 53 12.61 28.26 10.81
CA LEU A 53 11.67 27.14 10.86
C LEU A 53 11.49 26.49 9.48
N LYS A 54 11.58 27.26 8.40
CA LYS A 54 11.57 26.74 7.03
C LYS A 54 12.84 25.93 6.73
N LEU A 55 14.01 26.38 7.15
CA LEU A 55 15.27 25.64 6.99
C LEU A 55 15.25 24.35 7.80
N PHE A 56 14.86 24.41 9.06
CA PHE A 56 14.68 23.24 9.92
C PHE A 56 13.65 22.27 9.34
N ALA A 57 12.51 22.77 8.87
CA ALA A 57 11.52 21.94 8.19
C ALA A 57 12.13 21.21 6.98
N ARG A 58 12.97 21.88 6.19
CA ARG A 58 13.63 21.25 5.03
C ARG A 58 14.61 20.15 5.46
N GLU A 59 15.42 20.37 6.48
CA GLU A 59 16.38 19.39 7.00
C GLU A 59 15.67 18.15 7.54
N ILE A 60 14.72 18.35 8.45
CA ILE A 60 13.94 17.25 9.03
C ILE A 60 13.02 16.59 7.98
N SER A 61 12.59 17.32 6.94
CA SER A 61 11.87 16.75 5.80
C SER A 61 12.76 15.86 4.93
N ARG A 62 14.06 16.18 4.78
CA ARG A 62 15.03 15.31 4.08
C ARG A 62 15.28 14.01 4.84
N GLU A 63 15.23 14.06 6.17
CA GLU A 63 15.23 12.87 7.03
C GLU A 63 13.90 12.10 7.01
N GLY A 64 12.89 12.63 6.33
CA GLY A 64 11.59 12.00 6.22
C GLY A 64 10.66 12.21 7.41
N ASN A 65 10.78 13.34 8.08
CA ASN A 65 9.85 13.82 9.10
C ASN A 65 8.40 13.85 8.57
N LEU A 66 7.39 13.27 9.26
CA LEU A 66 5.98 13.62 8.99
C LEU A 66 5.74 15.09 9.39
N PRO A 67 4.88 15.86 8.69
CA PRO A 67 4.61 17.27 9.03
C PRO A 67 4.19 17.48 10.49
N VAL A 68 3.43 16.53 11.06
CA VAL A 68 3.06 16.53 12.49
C VAL A 68 4.30 16.39 13.39
N ARG A 69 5.22 15.48 13.06
CA ARG A 69 6.47 15.27 13.82
C ARG A 69 7.45 16.41 13.64
N ILE A 70 7.48 17.02 12.45
CA ILE A 70 8.26 18.24 12.19
C ILE A 70 7.75 19.36 13.08
N ARG A 71 6.43 19.55 13.17
CA ARG A 71 5.83 20.54 14.07
C ARG A 71 6.13 20.25 15.55
N SER A 72 6.02 18.99 16.00
CA SER A 72 6.40 18.63 17.38
C SER A 72 7.87 18.93 17.66
N ARG A 73 8.78 18.56 16.76
CA ARG A 73 10.20 18.88 16.89
C ARG A 73 10.49 20.38 16.83
N MET A 74 9.70 21.17 16.08
CA MET A 74 9.83 22.62 16.10
C MET A 74 9.49 23.19 17.47
N ILE A 75 8.45 22.67 18.12
CA ILE A 75 8.08 23.06 19.49
C ILE A 75 9.23 22.76 20.44
N ASP A 76 9.77 21.55 20.36
CA ASP A 76 10.83 21.08 21.27
C ASP A 76 12.17 21.79 21.03
N CYS A 77 12.59 21.94 19.78
CA CYS A 77 13.92 22.47 19.42
C CYS A 77 13.99 24.00 19.47
N PHE A 78 12.87 24.70 19.24
CA PHE A 78 12.81 26.17 19.25
C PHE A 78 12.07 26.73 20.48
N GLN A 79 11.63 25.85 21.41
CA GLN A 79 10.91 26.21 22.64
C GLN A 79 9.73 27.16 22.37
N LEU A 80 8.96 26.84 21.33
CA LEU A 80 7.88 27.71 20.85
C LEU A 80 6.70 27.68 21.83
N ASP A 81 6.20 28.87 22.17
CA ASP A 81 4.96 29.05 22.93
C ASP A 81 3.71 28.88 22.05
N GLU A 82 2.55 28.73 22.68
CA GLU A 82 1.27 28.50 21.98
C GLU A 82 0.92 29.59 20.93
N SER A 83 1.46 30.80 21.09
CA SER A 83 1.26 31.94 20.19
C SER A 83 2.24 31.98 19.00
N SER A 84 3.39 31.30 19.11
CA SER A 84 4.47 31.26 18.11
C SER A 84 4.52 29.93 17.35
N VAL A 85 3.83 28.90 17.83
CA VAL A 85 3.77 27.60 17.14
C VAL A 85 3.08 27.73 15.77
N PRO A 86 3.76 27.35 14.67
CA PRO A 86 3.15 27.39 13.36
C PRO A 86 1.96 26.42 13.29
N ASN A 87 0.88 26.85 12.64
CA ASN A 87 -0.26 25.99 12.40
C ASN A 87 0.19 24.78 11.57
N LEU A 88 -0.28 23.59 11.93
CA LEU A 88 0.03 22.35 11.24
C LEU A 88 -0.27 22.43 9.74
N SER A 89 -1.36 23.10 9.34
CA SER A 89 -1.72 23.28 7.93
C SER A 89 -0.67 24.06 7.12
N LYS A 90 0.01 25.01 7.76
CA LYS A 90 1.11 25.78 7.15
C LYS A 90 2.39 24.96 7.05
N VAL A 91 2.71 24.17 8.06
CA VAL A 91 3.85 23.23 8.03
C VAL A 91 3.62 22.21 6.92
N GLN A 92 2.42 21.63 6.84
CA GLN A 92 2.01 20.71 5.77
C GLN A 92 2.15 21.37 4.39
N SER A 93 1.55 22.55 4.17
CA SER A 93 1.60 23.24 2.88
C SER A 93 3.03 23.51 2.41
N TYR A 94 3.89 23.91 3.34
CA TYR A 94 5.29 24.23 3.06
C TYR A 94 6.13 22.98 2.74
N VAL A 95 6.01 21.92 3.55
CA VAL A 95 6.69 20.64 3.35
C VAL A 95 6.25 20.02 2.01
N ASN A 96 4.96 20.06 1.71
CA ASN A 96 4.40 19.56 0.44
C ASN A 96 4.95 20.34 -0.77
N CYS A 97 5.01 21.66 -0.70
CA CYS A 97 5.60 22.50 -1.76
C CYS A 97 7.10 22.20 -1.96
N PHE A 98 7.83 22.05 -0.85
CA PHE A 98 9.25 21.67 -0.87
C PHE A 98 9.48 20.27 -1.47
N ALA A 99 8.61 19.29 -1.18
CA ALA A 99 8.64 17.99 -1.84
C ALA A 99 8.50 18.10 -3.34
N LYS A 100 7.43 18.78 -3.76
CA LYS A 100 7.03 18.89 -5.17
C LYS A 100 8.12 19.56 -6.01
N THR A 101 8.87 20.49 -5.42
CA THR A 101 9.86 21.31 -6.14
C THR A 101 11.31 20.82 -6.01
N ARG A 102 11.67 20.11 -4.92
CA ARG A 102 13.07 19.72 -4.65
C ARG A 102 13.28 18.24 -4.31
N LEU A 103 12.23 17.46 -4.07
CA LEU A 103 12.30 16.02 -3.81
C LEU A 103 11.70 15.16 -4.93
N LYS A 104 11.29 15.76 -6.06
CA LYS A 104 11.12 15.05 -7.35
C LYS A 104 12.48 14.52 -7.85
N ASN A 105 13.05 13.57 -7.10
CA ASN A 105 14.17 12.75 -7.55
C ASN A 105 13.57 11.60 -8.36
N ASN A 106 13.35 11.84 -9.65
CA ASN A 106 12.84 10.85 -10.61
C ASN A 106 13.67 9.54 -10.58
N GLY A 107 14.96 9.60 -10.25
CA GLY A 107 15.84 8.42 -10.25
C GLY A 107 15.47 7.28 -9.29
N ASN A 108 14.67 7.49 -8.24
CA ASN A 108 14.25 6.40 -7.34
C ASN A 108 12.91 5.76 -7.74
N LEU A 109 11.99 6.52 -8.33
CA LEU A 109 10.73 5.97 -8.84
C LEU A 109 10.96 5.25 -10.16
N ASP A 110 11.79 5.80 -11.04
CA ASP A 110 12.17 5.14 -12.29
C ASP A 110 12.88 3.81 -11.99
N ALA A 111 13.83 3.78 -11.05
CA ALA A 111 14.49 2.54 -10.63
C ALA A 111 13.55 1.53 -9.96
N LEU A 112 12.54 2.01 -9.21
CA LEU A 112 11.51 1.16 -8.62
C LEU A 112 10.57 0.60 -9.69
N ALA A 113 10.16 1.43 -10.64
CA ALA A 113 9.34 1.06 -11.79
C ALA A 113 10.08 0.04 -12.67
N ASP A 114 11.39 0.23 -12.91
CA ASP A 114 12.24 -0.74 -13.59
C ASP A 114 12.34 -2.05 -12.82
N MET A 115 12.51 -2.01 -11.49
CA MET A 115 12.55 -3.22 -10.67
C MET A 115 11.23 -3.97 -10.69
N ILE A 116 10.11 -3.26 -10.55
CA ILE A 116 8.77 -3.84 -10.62
C ILE A 116 8.52 -4.39 -12.03
N GLY A 117 8.91 -3.65 -13.06
CA GLY A 117 8.83 -4.02 -14.47
C GLY A 117 9.61 -5.29 -14.79
N SER A 118 10.80 -5.44 -14.23
CA SER A 118 11.65 -6.63 -14.42
C SER A 118 11.08 -7.90 -13.80
N ALA A 119 10.16 -7.75 -12.84
CA ALA A 119 9.53 -8.85 -12.13
C ALA A 119 8.08 -9.11 -12.57
N VAL A 120 7.60 -8.45 -13.64
CA VAL A 120 6.21 -8.57 -14.11
C VAL A 120 5.89 -10.01 -14.49
N PHE A 121 4.69 -10.45 -14.11
CA PHE A 121 4.18 -11.77 -14.42
C PHE A 121 4.16 -12.07 -15.93
N THR A 122 4.94 -13.08 -16.33
CA THR A 122 5.02 -13.58 -17.71
C THR A 122 4.34 -14.94 -17.89
N GLY A 123 4.05 -15.66 -16.80
CA GLY A 123 3.58 -17.04 -16.82
C GLY A 123 4.69 -18.08 -16.72
N LYS A 124 5.95 -17.69 -16.95
CA LYS A 124 7.11 -18.61 -17.00
C LYS A 124 7.84 -18.74 -15.66
N GLU A 125 7.43 -18.01 -14.64
CA GLU A 125 8.06 -18.00 -13.33
C GLU A 125 7.99 -19.37 -12.65
N MET A 126 8.99 -19.71 -11.85
CA MET A 126 8.95 -20.92 -11.02
C MET A 126 7.90 -20.80 -9.91
N GLU A 127 7.48 -21.93 -9.34
CA GLU A 127 6.41 -22.00 -8.33
C GLU A 127 6.62 -21.08 -7.10
N ILE A 128 7.87 -20.95 -6.67
CA ILE A 128 8.29 -20.14 -5.50
C ILE A 128 8.88 -18.78 -5.87
N GLN A 129 9.00 -18.50 -7.17
CA GLN A 129 9.55 -17.23 -7.65
C GLN A 129 8.47 -16.16 -7.52
N ALA A 130 8.81 -15.09 -6.79
CA ALA A 130 7.92 -13.96 -6.67
C ALA A 130 7.90 -13.15 -7.96
N PHE A 131 6.72 -12.64 -8.30
CA PHE A 131 6.52 -11.75 -9.43
C PHE A 131 5.53 -10.65 -9.07
N THR A 132 5.52 -9.60 -9.89
CA THR A 132 4.64 -8.45 -9.77
C THR A 132 3.50 -8.52 -10.78
N PHE A 133 2.36 -7.97 -10.42
CA PHE A 133 1.18 -7.90 -11.29
C PHE A 133 0.31 -6.73 -10.84
N GLY A 134 -0.57 -6.22 -11.72
CA GLY A 134 -1.49 -5.18 -11.29
C GLY A 134 -2.04 -4.25 -12.35
N GLY A 135 -2.85 -3.29 -11.88
CA GLY A 135 -3.13 -2.00 -12.50
C GLY A 135 -3.31 -2.00 -14.01
N ASN A 136 -2.68 -1.03 -14.65
CA ASN A 136 -2.66 -0.88 -16.10
C ASN A 136 -1.32 -1.35 -16.66
N TYR A 137 -1.35 -1.83 -17.90
CA TYR A 137 -0.16 -2.15 -18.67
C TYR A 137 -0.01 -1.14 -19.81
N ASP A 138 1.21 -0.71 -20.10
CA ASP A 138 1.50 0.09 -21.28
C ASP A 138 1.44 -0.75 -22.56
N ALA A 139 1.63 -0.11 -23.72
CA ALA A 139 1.60 -0.79 -25.02
C ALA A 139 2.68 -1.88 -25.15
N GLU A 140 3.77 -1.75 -24.38
CA GLU A 140 4.89 -2.69 -24.31
C GLU A 140 4.66 -3.82 -23.30
N GLY A 141 3.51 -3.84 -22.62
CA GLY A 141 3.16 -4.86 -21.62
C GLY A 141 3.87 -4.70 -20.28
N ARG A 142 4.44 -3.53 -20.00
CA ARG A 142 5.03 -3.19 -18.70
C ARG A 142 3.95 -2.66 -17.77
N LEU A 143 4.10 -2.99 -16.49
CA LEU A 143 3.19 -2.47 -15.46
C LEU A 143 3.39 -0.97 -15.30
N VAL A 144 2.31 -0.20 -15.45
CA VAL A 144 2.31 1.25 -15.23
C VAL A 144 2.28 1.51 -13.73
N ILE A 145 3.34 2.15 -13.23
CA ILE A 145 3.49 2.47 -11.81
C ILE A 145 3.25 3.96 -11.62
N GLY A 146 2.18 4.29 -10.88
CA GLY A 146 1.89 5.67 -10.54
C GLY A 146 2.87 6.25 -9.53
N ASP A 147 3.04 7.57 -9.55
CA ASP A 147 3.96 8.30 -8.68
C ASP A 147 3.53 8.32 -7.19
N GLY A 148 2.30 7.88 -6.89
CA GLY A 148 1.77 7.79 -5.53
C GLY A 148 0.96 8.99 -5.08
N PHE A 149 0.81 10.02 -5.90
CA PHE A 149 -0.07 11.15 -5.64
C PHE A 149 -1.52 10.82 -6.03
N ASP A 150 -2.48 11.61 -5.53
CA ASP A 150 -3.92 11.39 -5.73
C ASP A 150 -4.33 11.24 -7.20
N GLY A 151 -3.64 11.94 -8.12
CA GLY A 151 -3.91 11.88 -9.55
C GLY A 151 -3.23 10.72 -10.29
N ASP A 152 -2.25 10.08 -9.66
CA ASP A 152 -1.47 8.99 -10.24
C ASP A 152 -1.08 7.96 -9.14
N PRO A 153 -2.06 7.19 -8.67
CA PRO A 153 -1.86 6.32 -7.51
C PRO A 153 -0.84 5.21 -7.77
N PHE A 154 0.14 5.07 -6.86
CA PHE A 154 1.04 3.92 -6.83
C PHE A 154 0.26 2.65 -6.51
N PHE A 155 0.50 1.61 -7.32
CA PHE A 155 -0.15 0.31 -7.21
C PHE A 155 0.77 -0.81 -7.74
N ALA A 156 0.99 -1.86 -6.95
CA ALA A 156 1.59 -3.12 -7.42
C ALA A 156 1.24 -4.30 -6.51
N GLY A 157 0.81 -5.42 -7.09
CA GLY A 157 0.65 -6.70 -6.40
C GLY A 157 1.93 -7.55 -6.48
N VAL A 158 2.18 -8.35 -5.44
CA VAL A 158 3.32 -9.28 -5.35
C VAL A 158 2.84 -10.62 -4.76
N LEU A 159 3.14 -11.72 -5.43
CA LEU A 159 2.89 -13.09 -4.93
C LEU A 159 3.79 -14.12 -5.63
N THR A 160 3.65 -15.40 -5.26
CA THR A 160 4.22 -16.56 -5.98
C THR A 160 3.09 -17.47 -6.45
N LYS A 161 3.33 -18.30 -7.49
CA LYS A 161 2.34 -19.27 -7.99
C LYS A 161 1.82 -20.18 -6.87
N ASN A 162 2.72 -20.70 -6.03
CA ASN A 162 2.36 -21.51 -4.87
C ASN A 162 1.39 -20.83 -3.91
N LEU A 163 1.55 -19.52 -3.67
CA LEU A 163 0.64 -18.77 -2.81
C LEU A 163 -0.75 -18.64 -3.46
N LEU A 164 -0.79 -18.41 -4.78
CA LEU A 164 -2.03 -18.25 -5.52
C LEU A 164 -2.82 -19.57 -5.62
N TYR A 165 -2.15 -20.70 -5.84
CA TYR A 165 -2.78 -22.02 -5.88
C TYR A 165 -3.48 -22.43 -4.58
N ARG A 166 -3.20 -21.75 -3.46
CA ARG A 166 -3.94 -21.95 -2.21
C ARG A 166 -5.42 -21.56 -2.30
N LEU A 167 -5.78 -20.72 -3.28
CA LEU A 167 -7.16 -20.36 -3.60
C LEU A 167 -7.88 -21.45 -4.40
N ASP A 168 -7.16 -22.35 -5.08
CA ASP A 168 -7.75 -23.43 -5.91
C ASP A 168 -8.18 -24.62 -5.04
N ARG A 169 -9.15 -24.36 -4.16
CA ARG A 169 -9.78 -25.34 -3.27
C ARG A 169 -11.24 -24.95 -3.05
N PRO A 170 -12.11 -25.86 -2.59
CA PRO A 170 -13.53 -25.54 -2.46
C PRO A 170 -13.75 -24.31 -1.56
N PRO A 171 -14.50 -23.28 -2.03
CA PRO A 171 -14.55 -21.96 -1.37
C PRO A 171 -15.16 -22.01 0.04
N ALA A 172 -15.97 -23.03 0.33
CA ALA A 172 -16.52 -23.26 1.67
C ALA A 172 -15.50 -23.78 2.71
N THR A 173 -14.26 -24.10 2.30
CA THR A 173 -13.24 -24.69 3.18
C THR A 173 -12.33 -23.67 3.86
N PHE A 174 -12.43 -22.39 3.47
CA PHE A 174 -11.59 -21.33 4.00
C PHE A 174 -12.34 -20.00 4.09
N VAL A 175 -11.76 -19.08 4.86
CA VAL A 175 -12.16 -17.67 4.90
C VAL A 175 -11.05 -16.85 4.25
N PHE A 176 -11.40 -16.00 3.31
CA PHE A 176 -10.49 -15.06 2.66
C PHE A 176 -10.44 -13.75 3.44
N TYR A 177 -9.25 -13.32 3.83
CA TYR A 177 -9.00 -12.12 4.64
C TYR A 177 -8.40 -11.03 3.79
N MET A 178 -8.86 -9.82 4.05
CA MET A 178 -8.42 -8.56 3.48
C MET A 178 -8.02 -7.64 4.64
N ASP A 179 -6.76 -7.26 4.73
CA ASP A 179 -6.24 -6.43 5.83
C ASP A 179 -5.35 -5.31 5.26
N ALA A 180 -5.53 -4.08 5.72
CA ALA A 180 -4.69 -2.96 5.31
C ALA A 180 -3.79 -2.48 6.47
N THR A 181 -2.48 -2.64 6.31
CA THR A 181 -1.48 -2.34 7.34
C THR A 181 -0.41 -1.36 6.87
N PHE A 182 -0.02 -0.43 7.74
CA PHE A 182 0.89 0.67 7.41
C PHE A 182 2.38 0.39 7.72
N LYS A 183 2.70 -0.74 8.36
CA LYS A 183 4.01 -0.93 9.03
C LYS A 183 5.17 -1.37 8.12
N LEU A 184 4.96 -1.53 6.82
CA LEU A 184 5.92 -2.25 5.96
C LEU A 184 6.75 -1.41 4.99
N ASN A 185 6.48 -0.11 4.83
CA ASN A 185 7.30 0.75 3.97
C ASN A 185 7.66 2.08 4.66
N GLN A 186 8.81 2.64 4.26
CA GLN A 186 9.33 3.91 4.82
C GLN A 186 8.46 5.12 4.47
N MET A 187 7.54 4.93 3.52
CA MET A 187 6.58 5.90 3.02
C MET A 187 5.27 5.94 3.81
N GLY A 188 4.98 4.95 4.68
CA GLY A 188 3.67 4.83 5.32
C GLY A 188 2.52 4.53 4.36
N TYR A 189 2.80 4.08 3.13
CA TYR A 189 1.78 3.56 2.24
C TYR A 189 1.12 2.34 2.86
N PRO A 190 -0.21 2.21 2.75
CA PRO A 190 -0.90 1.00 3.13
C PRO A 190 -0.34 -0.19 2.33
N VAL A 191 -0.13 -1.29 3.03
CA VAL A 191 0.06 -2.59 2.42
C VAL A 191 -1.23 -3.34 2.60
N PHE A 192 -1.87 -3.67 1.49
CA PHE A 192 -3.08 -4.45 1.48
C PHE A 192 -2.72 -5.93 1.34
N VAL A 193 -3.08 -6.72 2.34
CA VAL A 193 -2.70 -8.12 2.47
C VAL A 193 -3.92 -8.98 2.25
N CYS A 194 -3.81 -9.89 1.29
CA CYS A 194 -4.79 -10.93 1.04
C CYS A 194 -4.27 -12.25 1.60
N SER A 195 -5.05 -12.90 2.45
CA SER A 195 -4.71 -14.19 3.04
C SER A 195 -5.93 -15.08 3.16
N ILE A 196 -5.74 -16.34 3.53
CA ILE A 196 -6.82 -17.29 3.77
C ILE A 196 -6.60 -17.99 5.09
N SER A 197 -7.66 -18.29 5.83
CA SER A 197 -7.61 -19.21 6.97
C SER A 197 -8.41 -20.47 6.71
N ASP A 198 -7.88 -21.63 7.06
CA ASP A 198 -8.62 -22.89 7.02
C ASP A 198 -9.44 -23.13 8.31
N LYS A 199 -10.07 -24.31 8.42
CA LYS A 199 -10.83 -24.74 9.60
C LYS A 199 -9.98 -24.81 10.89
N ARG A 200 -8.65 -24.91 10.76
CA ARG A 200 -7.70 -24.88 11.89
C ARG A 200 -7.30 -23.45 12.28
N ARG A 201 -7.86 -22.44 11.60
CA ARG A 201 -7.58 -21.01 11.78
C ARG A 201 -6.10 -20.67 11.53
N LEU A 202 -5.46 -21.43 10.64
CA LEU A 202 -4.09 -21.17 10.21
C LEU A 202 -4.12 -20.19 9.04
N PHE A 203 -3.44 -19.06 9.21
CA PHE A 203 -3.43 -17.99 8.22
C PHE A 203 -2.32 -18.22 7.20
N CYS A 204 -2.73 -18.32 5.94
CA CYS A 204 -1.88 -18.53 4.80
C CYS A 204 -1.93 -17.29 3.90
N LEU A 205 -0.80 -16.61 3.70
CA LEU A 205 -0.70 -15.52 2.74
C LEU A 205 -1.09 -15.99 1.33
N VAL A 206 -1.73 -15.10 0.57
CA VAL A 206 -2.05 -15.28 -0.85
C VAL A 206 -1.36 -14.21 -1.69
N ALA A 207 -1.54 -12.94 -1.34
CA ALA A 207 -0.98 -11.82 -2.08
C ALA A 207 -0.72 -10.62 -1.18
N ILE A 208 0.24 -9.79 -1.59
CA ILE A 208 0.51 -8.50 -0.97
C ILE A 208 0.40 -7.43 -2.04
N PHE A 209 -0.34 -6.36 -1.76
CA PHE A 209 -0.47 -5.19 -2.61
C PHE A 209 0.16 -3.98 -1.94
N LEU A 210 1.03 -3.31 -2.68
CA LEU A 210 1.55 -2.00 -2.35
C LEU A 210 0.59 -0.97 -2.95
N ILE A 211 -0.14 -0.27 -2.09
CA ILE A 211 -1.17 0.69 -2.48
C ILE A 211 -0.88 2.04 -1.84
N SER A 212 -1.01 3.13 -2.58
CA SER A 212 -0.75 4.49 -2.06
C SER A 212 -1.91 5.04 -1.22
N HIS A 213 -3.14 4.60 -1.47
CA HIS A 213 -4.36 5.14 -0.87
C HIS A 213 -5.34 4.04 -0.44
N ARG A 214 -6.09 4.29 0.64
CA ARG A 214 -7.18 3.40 1.10
C ARG A 214 -8.52 3.80 0.46
N THR A 215 -8.57 3.84 -0.87
CA THR A 215 -9.81 4.16 -1.59
C THR A 215 -10.48 2.91 -2.12
N ALA A 216 -11.80 2.97 -2.32
CA ALA A 216 -12.54 1.86 -2.90
C ALA A 216 -12.00 1.47 -4.28
N MET A 217 -11.49 2.44 -5.04
CA MET A 217 -10.88 2.19 -6.35
C MET A 217 -9.58 1.36 -6.23
N GLN A 218 -8.69 1.69 -5.30
CA GLN A 218 -7.44 0.91 -5.16
C GLN A 218 -7.69 -0.50 -4.63
N TYR A 219 -8.65 -0.68 -3.73
CA TYR A 219 -9.07 -2.03 -3.33
C TYR A 219 -9.74 -2.78 -4.48
N TYR A 220 -10.52 -2.09 -5.32
CA TYR A 220 -11.10 -2.67 -6.53
C TYR A 220 -10.01 -3.15 -7.48
N ASP A 221 -9.01 -2.31 -7.76
CA ASP A 221 -7.89 -2.65 -8.64
C ASP A 221 -7.08 -3.83 -8.07
N ALA A 222 -6.90 -3.90 -6.75
CA ALA A 222 -6.27 -5.04 -6.06
C ALA A 222 -7.01 -6.34 -6.28
N LEU A 223 -8.32 -6.35 -6.01
CA LEU A 223 -9.15 -7.55 -6.14
C LEU A 223 -9.33 -7.96 -7.60
N MET A 224 -9.50 -7.01 -8.53
CA MET A 224 -9.56 -7.29 -9.96
C MET A 224 -8.23 -7.87 -10.47
N SER A 225 -7.10 -7.28 -10.09
CA SER A 225 -5.78 -7.78 -10.46
C SER A 225 -5.56 -9.20 -9.92
N LEU A 226 -6.03 -9.50 -8.70
CA LEU A 226 -5.98 -10.85 -8.12
C LEU A 226 -6.82 -11.84 -8.93
N ASN A 227 -8.04 -11.47 -9.31
CA ASN A 227 -8.91 -12.29 -10.15
C ASN A 227 -8.26 -12.58 -11.50
N THR A 228 -7.74 -11.55 -12.16
CA THR A 228 -7.11 -11.66 -13.48
C THR A 228 -5.88 -12.57 -13.44
N VAL A 229 -5.01 -12.43 -12.43
CA VAL A 229 -3.82 -13.29 -12.33
C VAL A 229 -4.20 -14.73 -11.95
N TYR A 230 -5.20 -14.91 -11.09
CA TYR A 230 -5.75 -16.22 -10.75
C TYR A 230 -6.28 -16.95 -11.98
N GLU A 231 -7.12 -16.29 -12.78
CA GLU A 231 -7.68 -16.87 -13.99
C GLU A 231 -6.61 -17.17 -15.02
N ARG A 232 -5.64 -16.27 -15.20
CA ARG A 232 -4.50 -16.50 -16.10
C ARG A 232 -3.72 -17.76 -15.73
N MET A 233 -3.52 -18.02 -14.43
CA MET A 233 -2.76 -19.17 -13.94
C MET A 233 -3.54 -20.49 -13.89
N THR A 234 -4.76 -20.43 -13.39
CA THR A 234 -5.56 -21.64 -13.09
C THR A 234 -6.53 -22.00 -14.20
N LYS A 235 -6.81 -21.06 -15.11
CA LYS A 235 -7.88 -21.15 -16.12
C LYS A 235 -9.27 -21.33 -15.51
N LYS A 236 -9.44 -20.90 -14.25
CA LYS A 236 -10.69 -20.94 -13.49
C LYS A 236 -11.06 -19.53 -13.03
N HIS A 237 -12.35 -19.28 -12.82
CA HIS A 237 -12.79 -18.09 -12.13
C HIS A 237 -12.48 -18.22 -10.63
N LEU A 238 -12.08 -17.11 -10.00
CA LEU A 238 -11.88 -17.10 -8.56
C LEU A 238 -13.23 -17.15 -7.85
N GLU A 239 -13.49 -18.23 -7.14
CA GLU A 239 -14.68 -18.38 -6.31
C GLU A 239 -14.32 -18.20 -4.85
N LEU A 240 -15.07 -17.35 -4.16
CA LEU A 240 -14.98 -17.14 -2.73
C LEU A 240 -16.35 -17.39 -2.11
N LYS A 241 -16.39 -17.81 -0.83
CA LYS A 241 -17.64 -17.97 -0.08
C LYS A 241 -17.69 -17.10 1.15
N PHE A 242 -16.60 -17.06 1.90
CA PHE A 242 -16.48 -16.25 3.10
C PHE A 242 -15.32 -15.26 2.93
N VAL A 243 -15.64 -13.97 2.98
CA VAL A 243 -14.67 -12.88 2.92
C VAL A 243 -14.74 -12.09 4.21
N MET A 244 -13.60 -11.85 4.84
CA MET A 244 -13.46 -11.02 6.03
C MET A 244 -12.54 -9.85 5.71
N GLY A 245 -12.97 -8.64 6.03
CA GLY A 245 -12.18 -7.43 5.83
C GLY A 245 -12.17 -6.55 7.08
N ASP A 246 -11.44 -5.44 6.99
CA ASP A 246 -11.57 -4.40 8.00
C ASP A 246 -12.99 -3.82 8.00
N ALA A 247 -13.42 -3.24 9.12
CA ALA A 247 -14.61 -2.39 9.19
C ALA A 247 -14.34 -1.05 8.48
N ASP A 248 -14.13 -1.13 7.16
CA ASP A 248 -13.72 -0.05 6.25
C ASP A 248 -14.64 -0.03 5.03
N ASP A 249 -15.35 1.08 4.83
CA ASP A 249 -16.33 1.22 3.75
C ASP A 249 -15.69 1.08 2.37
N ALA A 250 -14.44 1.52 2.20
CA ALA A 250 -13.74 1.41 0.93
C ALA A 250 -13.45 -0.06 0.57
N GLN A 251 -13.01 -0.87 1.53
CA GLN A 251 -12.84 -2.32 1.33
C GLN A 251 -14.18 -3.00 1.02
N CYS A 252 -15.22 -2.69 1.79
CA CYS A 252 -16.55 -3.29 1.60
C CYS A 252 -17.15 -2.95 0.23
N ASN A 253 -17.01 -1.69 -0.21
CA ASN A 253 -17.51 -1.23 -1.51
C ASN A 253 -16.74 -1.87 -2.68
N ALA A 254 -15.42 -1.98 -2.57
CA ALA A 254 -14.60 -2.68 -3.55
C ALA A 254 -14.98 -4.15 -3.68
N PHE A 255 -15.11 -4.85 -2.54
CA PHE A 255 -15.54 -6.24 -2.49
C PHE A 255 -16.90 -6.44 -3.18
N LYS A 256 -17.90 -5.60 -2.87
CA LYS A 256 -19.24 -5.70 -3.47
C LYS A 256 -19.18 -5.58 -4.99
N ARG A 257 -18.32 -4.70 -5.51
CA ARG A 257 -18.20 -4.46 -6.95
C ARG A 257 -17.48 -5.59 -7.68
N VAL A 258 -16.46 -6.20 -7.08
CA VAL A 258 -15.64 -7.23 -7.75
C VAL A 258 -16.20 -8.65 -7.58
N LEU A 259 -16.60 -8.99 -6.35
CA LEU A 259 -16.81 -10.38 -5.94
C LEU A 259 -18.28 -10.75 -5.71
N ARG A 260 -19.14 -9.77 -5.40
CA ARG A 260 -20.58 -10.04 -5.24
C ARG A 260 -21.31 -10.16 -6.57
N GLU A 261 -20.82 -9.53 -7.63
CA GLU A 261 -21.36 -9.69 -8.99
C GLU A 261 -21.02 -11.08 -9.58
N THR A 262 -19.97 -11.73 -9.06
CA THR A 262 -19.38 -12.95 -9.63
C THR A 262 -19.56 -14.20 -8.74
N SER A 263 -20.06 -14.07 -7.50
CA SER A 263 -20.20 -15.19 -6.55
C SER A 263 -21.23 -14.92 -5.45
N GLU A 264 -21.90 -15.96 -4.93
CA GLU A 264 -22.66 -15.91 -3.67
C GLU A 264 -21.72 -15.81 -2.45
N CYS A 265 -20.99 -14.69 -2.34
CA CYS A 265 -20.08 -14.42 -1.23
C CYS A 265 -20.80 -13.80 -0.02
N VAL A 266 -20.41 -14.23 1.19
CA VAL A 266 -20.77 -13.61 2.46
C VAL A 266 -19.60 -12.75 2.95
N TYR A 267 -19.86 -11.48 3.20
CA TYR A 267 -18.91 -10.55 3.82
C TYR A 267 -19.08 -10.56 5.35
N LEU A 268 -18.02 -10.90 6.07
CA LEU A 268 -17.94 -11.00 7.52
C LEU A 268 -17.17 -9.77 8.03
N MET A 269 -17.81 -8.92 8.83
CA MET A 269 -17.16 -7.84 9.60
C MET A 269 -16.93 -8.27 11.05
#